data_AF-A0A661TJ23-F1
#
_entry.id   AF-A0A661TJ23-F1
#
_cell.length_a   1.000
_cell.length_b   1.000
_cell.length_c   1.000
_cell.angle_alpha   90.00
_cell.angle_beta   90.00
_cell.angle_gamma   90.00
#
_symmetry.space_group_name_H-M   'P 1'
#
loop_
_entity.id
_entity.type
_entity.pdbx_description
1 polymer ?
#
loop_
_entity_poly.entity_id
_entity_poly.type
_entity_poly.pdbx_seq_one_letter_code
_entity_poly.pdbx_strand_id
1 'polypeptide(L)'
;MDFDLFLLTPLALFLKGPFTTLKEEYNPKLGLYRASGTINMPCPKIDFSRKKVGKFYIWEAEIKPELLTGLRDMVLYIQYEGTSVKATLNGNLISDHAFGQYLFWEIGLRDCIGEGGLLRIEFENCRKADVLIRPIVEFEAEINWE
;
A
#
# COMPACT_ATOMS: atom_id res chain seq x y z
N MET A 1 -6.93 -4.71 -12.40
CA MET A 1 -6.35 -3.40 -12.77
C MET A 1 -5.53 -3.61 -14.02
N ASP A 2 -5.73 -2.79 -15.04
CA ASP A 2 -4.95 -2.89 -16.27
C ASP A 2 -3.66 -2.08 -16.16
N PHE A 3 -2.61 -2.55 -16.84
CA PHE A 3 -1.33 -1.86 -16.89
C PHE A 3 -0.74 -1.89 -18.31
N ASP A 4 0.09 -0.90 -18.61
CA ASP A 4 0.93 -0.83 -19.80
C ASP A 4 2.30 -0.28 -19.38
N LEU A 5 3.32 -1.12 -19.45
CA LEU A 5 4.69 -0.85 -19.03
C LEU A 5 5.60 -0.78 -20.24
N PHE A 6 6.46 0.23 -20.27
CA PHE A 6 7.52 0.39 -21.25
C PHE A 6 8.86 0.49 -20.53
N LEU A 7 9.82 -0.32 -20.94
CA LEU A 7 11.17 -0.32 -20.41
C LEU A 7 12.18 -0.23 -21.55
N LEU A 8 13.13 0.70 -21.42
CA LEU A 8 14.32 0.71 -22.27
C LEU A 8 15.34 -0.24 -21.66
N THR A 9 15.66 -1.31 -22.39
CA THR A 9 16.54 -2.37 -21.95
C THR A 9 17.32 -2.91 -23.15
N PRO A 10 18.64 -3.14 -23.03
CA PRO A 10 19.42 -3.78 -24.09
C PRO A 10 19.14 -5.29 -24.21
N LEU A 11 18.42 -5.87 -23.24
CA LEU A 11 18.19 -7.31 -23.13
C LEU A 11 16.70 -7.64 -23.07
N ALA A 12 16.35 -8.82 -23.58
CA ALA A 12 15.02 -9.37 -23.42
C ALA A 12 14.72 -9.60 -21.93
N LEU A 13 13.52 -9.19 -21.52
CA LEU A 13 13.01 -9.32 -20.16
C LEU A 13 11.78 -10.23 -20.17
N PHE A 14 11.53 -10.87 -19.04
CA PHE A 14 10.28 -11.54 -18.74
C PHE A 14 9.78 -11.09 -17.37
N LEU A 15 8.50 -10.74 -17.28
CA LEU A 15 7.86 -10.36 -16.02
C LEU A 15 7.26 -11.59 -15.35
N LYS A 16 7.51 -11.70 -14.04
CA LYS A 16 6.85 -12.64 -13.14
C LYS A 16 6.06 -11.88 -12.09
N GLY A 17 4.89 -12.41 -11.74
CA GLY A 17 4.02 -11.79 -10.74
C GLY A 17 2.55 -12.21 -10.88
N PRO A 18 1.64 -11.55 -10.12
CA PRO A 18 0.23 -11.92 -10.04
C PRO A 18 -0.61 -11.45 -11.25
N PHE A 19 -0.14 -11.75 -12.46
CA PHE A 19 -0.81 -11.42 -13.71
C PHE A 19 -1.97 -12.38 -13.98
N THR A 20 -3.14 -11.84 -14.30
CA THR A 20 -4.27 -12.61 -14.86
C THR A 20 -4.13 -12.72 -16.37
N THR A 21 -3.66 -11.65 -17.00
CA THR A 21 -3.26 -11.62 -18.41
C THR A 21 -1.93 -10.89 -18.51
N LEU A 22 -1.04 -11.40 -19.34
CA LEU A 22 0.26 -10.80 -19.61
C LEU A 22 0.57 -10.98 -21.10
N LYS A 23 0.86 -9.87 -21.77
CA LYS A 23 1.37 -9.84 -23.13
C LYS A 23 2.67 -9.07 -23.15
N GLU A 24 3.71 -9.73 -23.62
CA GLU A 24 5.08 -9.21 -23.65
C GLU A 24 5.57 -9.11 -25.09
N GLU A 25 6.31 -8.04 -25.38
CA GLU A 25 6.93 -7.81 -26.68
C GLU A 25 8.29 -7.14 -26.48
N TYR A 26 9.32 -7.65 -27.14
CA TYR A 26 10.65 -7.04 -27.16
C TYR A 26 11.05 -6.66 -28.58
N ASN A 27 11.38 -5.39 -28.79
CA ASN A 27 11.95 -4.90 -30.03
C ASN A 27 13.47 -4.73 -29.87
N PRO A 28 14.30 -5.68 -30.36
CA PRO A 28 15.74 -5.63 -30.20
C PRO A 28 16.41 -4.49 -30.99
N LYS A 29 15.77 -3.98 -32.05
CA LYS A 29 16.32 -2.86 -32.83
C LYS A 29 16.23 -1.53 -32.08
N LEU A 30 15.25 -1.40 -31.19
CA LEU A 30 15.01 -0.19 -30.41
C LEU A 30 15.42 -0.35 -28.93
N GLY A 31 15.80 -1.56 -28.49
CA GLY A 31 16.02 -1.85 -27.08
C GLY A 31 14.77 -1.56 -26.23
N LEU A 32 13.58 -1.81 -26.79
CA LEU A 32 12.31 -1.47 -26.15
C LEU A 32 11.56 -2.74 -25.78
N TYR A 33 11.31 -2.89 -24.48
CA TYR A 33 10.44 -3.90 -23.93
C TYR A 33 9.09 -3.29 -23.57
N ARG A 34 8.01 -3.96 -23.96
CA ARG A 34 6.64 -3.60 -23.59
C ARG A 34 5.97 -4.79 -22.92
N ALA A 35 5.31 -4.54 -21.80
CA ALA A 35 4.39 -5.48 -21.18
C ALA A 35 3.05 -4.81 -20.93
N SER A 36 1.96 -5.50 -21.28
CA SER A 36 0.62 -5.03 -21.00
C SER A 36 -0.26 -6.17 -20.54
N GLY A 37 -1.28 -5.86 -19.75
CA GLY A 37 -2.21 -6.88 -19.26
C GLY A 37 -2.99 -6.42 -18.06
N THR A 38 -3.48 -7.40 -17.32
CA THR A 38 -4.34 -7.20 -16.16
C THR A 38 -3.79 -7.96 -14.97
N ILE A 39 -3.76 -7.29 -13.83
CA ILE A 39 -3.45 -7.87 -12.53
C ILE A 39 -4.71 -7.96 -11.68
N ASN A 40 -4.84 -9.04 -10.93
CA ASN A 40 -5.87 -9.14 -9.90
C ASN A 40 -5.37 -8.43 -8.65
N MET A 41 -5.62 -7.12 -8.55
CA MET A 41 -5.24 -6.35 -7.37
C MET A 41 -6.08 -6.80 -6.18
N PRO A 42 -5.46 -7.23 -5.07
CA PRO A 42 -6.19 -7.41 -3.83
C PRO A 42 -6.88 -6.10 -3.46
N CYS A 43 -8.10 -6.18 -2.92
CA CYS A 43 -8.84 -5.00 -2.45
C CYS A 43 -9.12 -5.16 -0.95
N PRO A 44 -8.08 -5.05 -0.10
CA PRO A 44 -8.24 -5.23 1.33
C PRO A 44 -9.18 -4.16 1.89
N LYS A 45 -10.06 -4.58 2.78
CA LYS A 45 -10.96 -3.71 3.53
C LYS A 45 -10.62 -3.82 5.01
N ILE A 46 -10.53 -2.68 5.67
CA ILE A 46 -10.26 -2.59 7.10
C ILE A 46 -11.47 -1.96 7.75
N ASP A 47 -12.11 -2.72 8.63
CA ASP A 47 -13.27 -2.26 9.38
C ASP A 47 -12.82 -1.60 10.69
N PHE A 48 -12.69 -0.27 10.64
CA PHE A 48 -12.32 0.52 11.81
C PHE A 48 -13.50 0.69 12.77
N SER A 49 -13.32 0.24 14.00
CA SER A 49 -14.09 0.74 15.15
C SER A 49 -13.63 2.15 15.49
N ARG A 50 -14.57 3.02 15.89
CA ARG A 50 -14.29 4.45 16.11
C ARG A 50 -14.84 4.89 17.46
N LYS A 51 -14.04 5.62 18.24
CA LYS A 51 -14.46 6.19 19.53
C LYS A 51 -13.80 7.54 19.79
N LYS A 52 -14.40 8.33 20.66
CA LYS A 52 -13.84 9.62 21.13
C LYS A 52 -13.50 9.54 22.62
N VAL A 53 -12.29 9.91 22.99
CA VAL A 53 -11.80 9.94 24.38
C VAL A 53 -11.09 11.27 24.62
N GLY A 54 -11.75 12.17 25.35
CA GLY A 54 -11.25 13.54 25.56
C GLY A 54 -11.01 14.27 24.24
N LYS A 55 -9.76 14.69 24.01
CA LYS A 55 -9.31 15.37 22.78
C LYS A 55 -8.97 14.42 21.63
N PHE A 56 -9.01 13.11 21.86
CA PHE A 56 -8.61 12.11 20.86
C PHE A 56 -9.81 11.47 20.18
N TYR A 57 -9.75 11.39 18.86
CA TYR A 57 -10.59 10.52 18.06
C TYR A 57 -9.75 9.29 17.67
N ILE A 58 -10.20 8.10 18.07
CA ILE A 58 -9.42 6.88 18.01
C ILE A 58 -10.10 5.92 17.04
N TRP A 59 -9.32 5.43 16.07
CA TRP A 59 -9.72 4.38 15.14
C TRP A 59 -8.92 3.13 15.47
N GLU A 60 -9.60 2.00 15.64
CA GLU A 60 -8.99 0.71 15.98
C GLU A 60 -9.51 -0.37 15.04
N ALA A 61 -8.60 -1.15 14.47
CA ALA A 61 -8.93 -2.30 13.63
C ALA A 61 -7.93 -3.43 13.83
N GLU A 62 -8.44 -4.66 13.80
CA GLU A 62 -7.60 -5.85 13.71
C GLU A 62 -7.17 -6.05 12.25
N ILE A 63 -5.85 -6.01 12.01
CA ILE A 63 -5.25 -6.34 10.73
C ILE A 63 -4.96 -7.83 10.76
N LYS A 64 -5.75 -8.62 10.04
CA LYS A 64 -5.53 -10.06 9.94
C LYS A 64 -4.41 -10.37 8.93
N PRO A 65 -3.56 -11.38 9.17
CA PRO A 65 -2.50 -11.77 8.23
C PRO A 65 -3.01 -11.99 6.80
N GLU A 66 -4.22 -12.55 6.66
CA GLU A 66 -4.81 -12.90 5.37
C GLU A 66 -5.13 -11.66 4.51
N LEU A 67 -5.32 -10.49 5.14
CA LEU A 67 -5.50 -9.22 4.42
C LEU A 67 -4.21 -8.73 3.75
N LEU A 68 -3.06 -9.23 4.21
CA LEU A 68 -1.72 -8.84 3.77
C LEU A 68 -1.11 -9.85 2.80
N THR A 69 -1.71 -11.03 2.63
CA THR A 69 -1.19 -12.10 1.79
C THR A 69 -1.05 -11.64 0.34
N GLY A 70 0.15 -11.85 -0.23
CA GLY A 70 0.46 -11.49 -1.62
C GLY A 70 0.69 -10.00 -1.84
N LEU A 71 0.69 -9.18 -0.78
CA LEU A 71 1.08 -7.79 -0.84
C LEU A 71 2.56 -7.64 -0.50
N ARG A 72 3.22 -6.69 -1.18
CA ARG A 72 4.54 -6.17 -0.79
C ARG A 72 4.43 -5.17 0.36
N ASP A 73 3.32 -4.44 0.38
CA ASP A 73 2.94 -3.48 1.41
C ASP A 73 1.42 -3.21 1.33
N MET A 74 0.85 -2.77 2.44
CA MET A 74 -0.48 -2.16 2.47
C MET A 74 -0.34 -0.76 3.05
N VAL A 75 -0.43 0.26 2.18
CA VAL A 75 -0.25 1.64 2.58
C VAL A 75 -1.60 2.24 2.96
N LEU A 76 -1.68 2.83 4.14
CA LEU A 76 -2.81 3.65 4.57
C LEU A 76 -2.51 5.10 4.25
N TYR A 77 -3.29 5.67 3.34
CA TYR A 77 -3.23 7.08 3.00
C TYR A 77 -4.30 7.83 3.78
N ILE A 78 -3.87 8.73 4.67
CA ILE A 78 -4.71 9.34 5.68
C ILE A 78 -4.78 10.84 5.46
N GLN A 79 -6.00 11.35 5.38
CA GLN A 79 -6.29 12.79 5.38
C GLN A 79 -7.07 13.13 6.64
N TYR A 80 -6.65 14.13 7.39
CA TYR A 80 -7.31 14.49 8.63
C TYR A 80 -7.19 15.99 8.95
N GLU A 81 -8.25 16.55 9.54
CA GLU A 81 -8.28 17.93 10.03
C GLU A 81 -8.11 17.93 11.54
N GLY A 82 -6.87 17.88 12.02
CA GLY A 82 -6.53 17.86 13.44
C GLY A 82 -5.12 18.40 13.73
N THR A 83 -4.73 18.43 15.00
CA THR A 83 -3.42 18.96 15.43
C THR A 83 -2.29 17.98 15.18
N SER A 84 -2.49 16.73 15.60
CA SER A 84 -1.53 15.65 15.46
C SER A 84 -2.23 14.31 15.28
N VAL A 85 -1.53 13.33 14.75
CA VAL A 85 -1.98 11.94 14.65
C VAL A 85 -0.80 11.03 14.94
N LYS A 86 -1.07 9.87 15.53
CA LYS A 86 -0.10 8.79 15.62
C LYS A 86 -0.77 7.46 15.36
N ALA A 87 0.00 6.52 14.85
CA ALA A 87 -0.43 5.15 14.64
C ALA A 87 0.46 4.22 15.46
N THR A 88 -0.18 3.26 16.10
CA THR A 88 0.48 2.19 16.82
C THR A 88 0.00 0.84 16.32
N LEU A 89 0.90 -0.14 16.33
CA LEU A 89 0.60 -1.53 16.06
C LEU A 89 0.96 -2.35 17.29
N ASN A 90 0.00 -3.09 17.83
CA ASN A 90 0.17 -3.87 19.07
C ASN A 90 0.76 -3.02 20.21
N GLY A 91 0.43 -1.72 20.24
CA GLY A 91 0.93 -0.75 21.23
C GLY A 91 2.26 -0.05 20.88
N ASN A 92 3.00 -0.54 19.87
CA ASN A 92 4.26 0.07 19.44
C ASN A 92 4.02 1.19 18.43
N LEU A 93 4.69 2.33 18.57
CA LEU A 93 4.61 3.44 17.61
C LEU A 93 5.22 3.00 16.27
N ILE A 94 4.44 3.12 15.20
CA ILE A 94 4.91 2.88 13.83
C ILE A 94 5.22 4.19 13.11
N SER A 95 4.39 5.21 13.31
CA SER A 95 4.60 6.54 12.75
C SER A 95 3.70 7.55 13.47
N ASP A 96 4.09 8.82 13.46
CA ASP A 96 3.25 9.96 13.80
C ASP A 96 3.35 11.05 12.74
N HIS A 97 2.43 12.02 12.82
CA HIS A 97 2.37 13.15 11.90
C HIS A 97 1.66 14.35 12.54
N ALA A 98 2.11 15.56 12.23
CA ALA A 98 1.55 16.81 12.72
C ALA A 98 0.95 17.64 11.58
N PHE A 99 0.05 18.57 11.90
CA PHE A 99 -0.51 19.53 10.93
C PHE A 99 -1.29 18.89 9.76
N GLY A 100 -2.18 17.93 10.05
CA GLY A 100 -2.94 17.19 9.04
C GLY A 100 -3.77 18.05 8.08
N GLN A 101 -4.14 19.27 8.48
CA GLN A 101 -4.89 20.19 7.63
C GLN A 101 -4.16 20.61 6.34
N TYR A 102 -2.83 20.41 6.27
CA TYR A 102 -2.01 20.83 5.13
C TYR A 102 -1.33 19.68 4.39
N LEU A 103 -1.12 18.54 5.05
CA LEU A 103 -0.35 17.43 4.50
C LEU A 103 -1.08 16.11 4.74
N PHE A 104 -1.15 15.31 3.69
CA PHE A 104 -1.56 13.93 3.81
C PHE A 104 -0.46 13.12 4.49
N TRP A 105 -0.85 12.00 5.09
CA TRP A 105 0.07 11.12 5.80
C TRP A 105 -0.06 9.70 5.26
N GLU A 106 1.07 9.03 5.08
CA GLU A 106 1.14 7.65 4.61
C GLU A 106 1.78 6.76 5.66
N ILE A 107 1.19 5.58 5.87
CA ILE A 107 1.72 4.55 6.77
C ILE A 107 1.81 3.26 5.99
N GLY A 108 3.01 2.67 5.91
CA GLY A 108 3.21 1.32 5.41
C GLY A 108 2.97 0.28 6.51
N LEU A 109 2.41 -0.86 6.14
CA LEU A 109 2.16 -2.01 7.03
C LEU A 109 2.99 -3.23 6.64
N ARG A 110 4.06 -3.02 5.87
CA ARG A 110 5.01 -4.05 5.44
C ARG A 110 5.52 -4.93 6.58
N ASP A 111 5.89 -4.33 7.71
CA ASP A 111 6.45 -5.07 8.84
C ASP A 111 5.41 -5.95 9.54
N CYS A 112 4.12 -5.81 9.17
CA CYS A 112 3.02 -6.63 9.69
C CYS A 112 2.70 -7.82 8.79
N ILE A 113 3.30 -7.91 7.59
CA ILE A 113 2.96 -8.94 6.61
C ILE A 113 3.24 -10.32 7.20
N GLY A 114 2.20 -11.17 7.25
CA GLY A 114 2.25 -12.53 7.80
C GLY A 114 1.90 -12.63 9.29
N GLU A 115 2.01 -11.56 10.07
CA GLU A 115 1.70 -11.56 11.51
C GLU A 115 0.38 -10.86 11.83
N GLY A 116 0.06 -9.78 11.12
CA GLY A 116 -1.07 -8.93 11.44
C GLY A 116 -0.89 -8.17 12.76
N GLY A 117 -2.00 -7.74 13.36
CA GLY A 117 -1.99 -7.09 14.67
C GLY A 117 -3.11 -6.07 14.87
N LEU A 118 -3.18 -5.50 16.07
CA LEU A 118 -4.11 -4.43 16.39
C LEU A 118 -3.53 -3.09 15.96
N LEU A 119 -4.06 -2.53 14.88
CA LEU A 119 -3.75 -1.19 14.43
C LEU A 119 -4.64 -0.19 15.17
N ARG A 120 -4.01 0.83 15.75
CA ARG A 120 -4.69 1.96 16.39
C ARG A 120 -4.17 3.26 15.83
N ILE A 121 -5.07 4.13 15.39
CA ILE A 121 -4.76 5.47 14.91
C ILE A 121 -5.45 6.48 15.84
N GLU A 122 -4.67 7.37 16.44
CA GLU A 122 -5.14 8.35 17.40
C GLU A 122 -4.98 9.76 16.83
N PHE A 123 -6.10 10.39 16.49
CA PHE A 123 -6.14 11.76 15.98
C PHE A 123 -6.45 12.74 17.11
N GLU A 124 -5.60 13.74 17.31
CA GLU A 124 -5.77 14.77 18.33
C GLU A 124 -6.50 16.00 17.77
N ASN A 125 -7.48 16.52 18.52
CA ASN A 125 -8.30 17.68 18.17
C ASN A 125 -8.89 17.60 16.75
N CYS A 126 -9.22 16.38 16.32
CA CYS A 126 -9.59 16.08 14.96
C CYS A 126 -11.09 16.28 14.71
N ARG A 127 -11.42 17.00 13.63
CA ARG A 127 -12.81 17.22 13.18
C ARG A 127 -13.25 16.18 12.16
N LYS A 128 -12.35 15.86 11.22
CA LYS A 128 -12.60 14.94 10.12
C LYS A 128 -11.36 14.10 9.86
N ALA A 129 -11.54 12.82 9.57
CA ALA A 129 -10.48 11.93 9.13
C ALA A 129 -11.03 10.94 8.09
N ASP A 130 -10.26 10.70 7.04
CA ASP A 130 -10.53 9.75 5.97
C ASP A 130 -9.28 8.88 5.74
N VAL A 131 -9.49 7.60 5.49
CA VAL A 131 -8.41 6.63 5.21
C VAL A 131 -8.69 5.94 3.88
N LEU A 132 -7.72 6.00 2.98
CA LEU A 132 -7.71 5.28 1.72
C LEU A 132 -6.67 4.16 1.81
N ILE A 133 -7.07 2.94 1.47
CA ILE A 133 -6.19 1.77 1.52
C ILE A 133 -5.59 1.55 0.14
N ARG A 134 -4.26 1.50 0.07
CA ARG A 134 -3.50 1.28 -1.16
C ARG A 134 -2.68 -0.01 -1.05
N PRO A 135 -3.16 -1.12 -1.62
CA PRO A 135 -2.39 -2.35 -1.72
C PRO A 135 -1.22 -2.14 -2.70
N ILE A 136 -0.03 -2.57 -2.31
CA ILE A 136 1.17 -2.56 -3.15
C ILE A 136 1.53 -4.01 -3.46
N VAL A 137 1.64 -4.33 -4.74
CA VAL A 137 2.14 -5.63 -5.23
C VAL A 137 3.47 -5.41 -5.94
N GLU A 138 4.30 -6.44 -5.98
CA GLU A 138 5.61 -6.41 -6.63
C GLU A 138 5.60 -7.33 -7.86
N PHE A 139 6.32 -6.93 -8.90
CA PHE A 139 6.59 -7.75 -10.08
C PHE A 139 8.10 -7.91 -10.18
N GLU A 140 8.54 -9.09 -10.60
CA GLU A 140 9.95 -9.35 -10.86
C GLU A 140 10.19 -9.28 -12.37
N ALA A 141 11.23 -8.55 -12.77
CA ALA A 141 11.71 -8.55 -14.14
C ALA A 141 12.97 -9.41 -14.20
N GLU A 142 12.88 -10.57 -14.86
CA GLU A 142 14.01 -11.44 -15.10
C GLU A 142 14.69 -11.06 -16.41
N ILE A 143 16.00 -10.83 -16.33
CA ILE A 143 16.84 -10.55 -17.49
C ILE A 143 17.51 -11.85 -17.89
N ASN A 144 17.33 -12.27 -19.14
CA ASN A 144 18.08 -13.41 -19.67
C ASN A 144 19.44 -12.92 -20.20
N TRP A 145 20.50 -13.24 -19.46
CA TRP A 145 21.89 -13.01 -19.84
C TRP A 145 22.42 -14.28 -20.49
N GLU A 146 22.11 -14.51 -21.76
CA GLU A 146 22.90 -15.49 -22.54
C GLU A 146 24.32 -14.96 -22.79
#